data_AF-R9KPR8-F1
#
_entry.id   AF-R9KPR8-F1
#
_cell.length_a   1.000
_cell.length_b   1.000
_cell.length_c   1.000
_cell.angle_alpha   90.00
_cell.angle_beta   90.00
_cell.angle_gamma   90.00
#
_symmetry.space_group_name_H-M   'P 1'
#
loop_
_entity.id
_entity.type
_entity.pdbx_description
1 polymer ?
#
loop_
_entity_poly.entity_id
_entity_poly.type
_entity_poly.pdbx_seq_one_letter_code
_entity_poly.pdbx_strand_id
1 'polypeptide(L)'
;MRDKSLEFVKKRIESGVCNGMEKDKYNHLYEVDFLKISEQIKFSNTVKVSENLLEVELPFKDNKGTTISVTRNTEAEFDYMTVERCRCDGTFVFFIDLCKKILEKILKGETCYSPKIPKDAKEKLYKYNIRFEVGNFIFAEEYGEDFTTKEKPWMKSRFTVMLPIKCDFAEKQLA
;
A
#
# COMPACT_ATOMS: atom_id res chain seq x y z
N MET A 1 -11.11 -19.51 -2.40
CA MET A 1 -10.62 -18.58 -1.35
C MET A 1 -11.48 -17.34 -1.45
N ARG A 2 -11.88 -16.72 -0.33
CA ARG A 2 -12.76 -15.55 -0.35
C ARG A 2 -11.88 -14.30 -0.50
N ASP A 3 -12.09 -13.54 -1.57
CA ASP A 3 -11.29 -12.38 -1.96
C ASP A 3 -11.58 -11.15 -1.08
N LYS A 4 -11.19 -11.21 0.21
CA LYS A 4 -11.43 -10.12 1.18
C LYS A 4 -10.77 -8.80 0.76
N SER A 5 -9.66 -8.86 0.01
CA SER A 5 -8.96 -7.67 -0.47
C SER A 5 -9.78 -6.95 -1.53
N LEU A 6 -10.23 -7.66 -2.57
CA LEU A 6 -11.08 -7.09 -3.61
C LEU A 6 -12.44 -6.65 -3.06
N GLU A 7 -13.05 -7.43 -2.16
CA GLU A 7 -14.32 -7.08 -1.52
C GLU A 7 -14.19 -5.79 -0.70
N PHE A 8 -13.12 -5.64 0.08
CA PHE A 8 -12.85 -4.43 0.85
C PHE A 8 -12.73 -3.20 -0.06
N VAL A 9 -11.95 -3.30 -1.14
CA VAL A 9 -11.76 -2.21 -2.10
C VAL A 9 -13.08 -1.83 -2.78
N LYS A 10 -13.87 -2.81 -3.23
CA LYS A 10 -15.19 -2.55 -3.84
C LYS A 10 -16.11 -1.81 -2.89
N LYS A 11 -16.24 -2.28 -1.63
CA LYS A 11 -17.07 -1.60 -0.62
C LYS A 11 -16.62 -0.16 -0.35
N ARG A 12 -15.30 0.08 -0.33
CA ARG A 12 -14.74 1.43 -0.16
C ARG A 12 -15.08 2.36 -1.32
N ILE A 13 -14.94 1.88 -2.56
CA ILE A 13 -15.34 2.62 -3.77
C ILE A 13 -16.85 2.93 -3.71
N GLU A 14 -17.67 1.93 -3.40
CA GLU A 14 -19.13 2.10 -3.32
C GLU A 14 -19.56 3.08 -2.23
N SER A 15 -18.82 3.17 -1.13
CA SER A 15 -19.12 4.14 -0.06
C SER A 15 -18.87 5.60 -0.46
N GLY A 16 -18.19 5.88 -1.58
CA GLY A 16 -17.92 7.23 -2.08
C GLY A 16 -16.90 8.04 -1.27
N VAL A 17 -16.30 7.45 -0.23
CA VAL A 17 -15.30 8.14 0.62
C VAL A 17 -13.93 8.27 -0.04
N CYS A 18 -13.72 7.60 -1.18
CA CYS A 18 -12.46 7.57 -1.91
C CYS A 18 -12.47 8.59 -3.06
N ASN A 19 -12.01 9.81 -2.78
CA ASN A 19 -11.96 10.88 -3.79
C ASN A 19 -11.21 10.44 -5.06
N GLY A 20 -11.87 10.57 -6.21
CA GLY A 20 -11.32 10.20 -7.52
C GLY A 20 -11.33 8.70 -7.82
N MET A 21 -12.09 7.91 -7.06
CA MET A 21 -12.37 6.49 -7.27
C MET A 21 -13.88 6.28 -7.33
N GLU A 22 -14.45 6.50 -8.51
CA GLU A 22 -15.88 6.37 -8.75
C GLU A 22 -16.28 4.93 -9.08
N LYS A 23 -17.51 4.57 -8.73
CA LYS A 23 -18.13 3.30 -9.12
C LYS A 23 -18.23 3.23 -10.65
N ASP A 24 -18.01 2.03 -11.21
CA ASP A 24 -18.13 1.71 -12.64
C ASP A 24 -17.11 2.41 -13.58
N LYS A 25 -16.06 3.02 -13.03
CA LYS A 25 -15.01 3.71 -13.81
C LYS A 25 -13.94 2.78 -14.39
N TYR A 26 -13.75 1.62 -13.79
CA TYR A 26 -12.63 0.73 -14.09
C TYR A 26 -13.00 -0.28 -15.17
N ASN A 27 -12.27 -0.27 -16.28
CA ASN A 27 -12.38 -1.28 -17.33
C ASN A 27 -11.97 -2.67 -16.80
N HIS A 28 -10.93 -2.68 -15.97
CA HIS A 28 -10.42 -3.87 -15.30
C HIS A 28 -10.19 -3.55 -13.83
N LEU A 29 -10.64 -4.45 -12.95
CA LEU A 29 -10.42 -4.39 -11.51
C LEU A 29 -10.23 -5.83 -11.00
N TYR A 30 -9.00 -6.23 -10.70
CA TYR A 30 -8.67 -7.60 -10.33
C TYR A 30 -7.59 -7.68 -9.25
N GLU A 31 -7.59 -8.81 -8.54
CA GLU A 31 -6.67 -9.08 -7.44
C GLU A 31 -5.38 -9.75 -7.94
N VAL A 32 -4.25 -9.35 -7.36
CA VAL A 32 -2.92 -9.85 -7.68
C VAL A 32 -2.19 -10.21 -6.39
N ASP A 33 -1.64 -11.43 -6.35
CA ASP A 33 -1.00 -11.97 -5.15
C ASP A 33 0.18 -11.10 -4.70
N PHE A 34 0.15 -10.71 -3.43
CA PHE A 34 1.17 -9.86 -2.83
C PHE A 34 2.58 -10.48 -2.86
N LEU A 35 2.70 -11.78 -2.57
CA LEU A 35 4.01 -12.45 -2.51
C LEU A 35 4.66 -12.44 -3.89
N LYS A 36 3.90 -12.81 -4.92
CA LYS A 36 4.37 -12.79 -6.33
C LYS A 36 4.84 -11.42 -6.80
N ILE A 37 4.21 -10.35 -6.30
CA ILE A 37 4.62 -8.98 -6.63
C ILE A 37 5.84 -8.56 -5.81
N SER A 38 5.87 -8.90 -4.52
CA SER A 38 6.99 -8.55 -3.64
C SER A 38 8.32 -9.16 -4.09
N GLU A 39 8.30 -10.37 -4.67
CA GLU A 39 9.48 -11.03 -5.26
C GLU A 39 10.06 -10.28 -6.47
N GLN A 40 9.23 -9.50 -7.17
CA GLN A 40 9.65 -8.72 -8.33
C GLN A 40 10.21 -7.34 -7.95
N ILE A 41 10.05 -6.92 -6.69
CA ILE A 41 10.45 -5.59 -6.22
C ILE A 41 11.85 -5.66 -5.61
N LYS A 42 12.76 -4.86 -6.16
CA LYS A 42 14.08 -4.63 -5.55
C LYS A 42 13.97 -3.55 -4.48
N PHE A 43 14.03 -3.98 -3.22
CA PHE A 43 14.13 -3.10 -2.04
C PHE A 43 15.56 -2.63 -1.79
N SER A 44 15.72 -1.60 -0.97
CA SER A 44 17.04 -1.19 -0.48
C SER A 44 17.62 -2.24 0.47
N ASN A 45 18.95 -2.28 0.59
CA ASN A 45 19.67 -3.21 1.48
C ASN A 45 19.33 -3.06 2.98
N THR A 46 18.61 -2.00 3.34
CA THR A 46 18.13 -1.72 4.70
C THR A 46 16.83 -2.45 5.04
N VAL A 47 16.12 -2.96 4.04
CA VAL A 47 14.88 -3.72 4.23
C VAL A 47 15.25 -5.20 4.37
N LYS A 48 14.90 -5.80 5.50
CA LYS A 48 14.96 -7.24 5.68
C LYS A 48 13.76 -7.86 4.99
N VAL A 49 14.01 -8.82 4.12
CA VAL A 49 12.99 -9.53 3.35
C VAL A 49 13.05 -11.01 3.72
N SER A 50 11.91 -11.57 4.08
CA SER A 50 11.68 -13.01 4.22
C SER A 50 10.33 -13.38 3.60
N GLU A 51 10.02 -14.67 3.52
CA GLU A 51 8.89 -15.21 2.74
C GLU A 51 7.57 -14.45 2.93
N ASN A 52 7.24 -13.99 4.14
CA ASN A 52 6.01 -13.22 4.40
C ASN A 52 6.24 -11.98 5.29
N LEU A 53 7.45 -11.44 5.30
CA LEU A 53 7.77 -10.29 6.14
C LEU A 53 8.76 -9.36 5.44
N LEU A 54 8.35 -8.09 5.35
CA LEU A 54 9.23 -6.97 5.05
C LEU A 54 9.42 -6.17 6.33
N GLU A 55 10.66 -5.91 6.71
CA GLU A 55 10.98 -5.18 7.94
C GLU A 55 12.04 -4.12 7.68
N VAL A 56 11.87 -2.93 8.25
CA VAL A 56 12.89 -1.88 8.28
C VAL A 56 12.97 -1.28 9.67
N GLU A 57 14.18 -0.95 10.10
CA GLU A 57 14.41 -0.20 11.33
C GLU A 57 14.63 1.27 11.00
N LEU A 58 13.81 2.13 11.61
CA LEU A 58 13.94 3.57 11.55
C LEU A 58 14.72 4.05 12.77
N PRO A 59 15.98 4.47 12.62
CA PRO A 59 16.79 4.94 13.74
C PRO A 59 16.34 6.34 14.20
N PHE A 60 16.38 6.57 15.51
CA PHE A 60 16.25 7.85 16.17
C PHE A 60 17.55 8.18 16.93
N LYS A 61 17.63 9.38 17.51
CA LYS A 61 18.75 9.76 18.40
C LYS A 61 18.83 8.84 19.62
N ASP A 62 20.01 8.76 20.23
CA ASP A 62 20.28 8.03 21.47
C ASP A 62 20.07 6.51 21.38
N ASN A 63 20.45 5.89 20.25
CA ASN A 63 20.28 4.45 19.97
C ASN A 63 18.84 3.95 20.09
N LYS A 64 17.86 4.85 19.95
CA LYS A 64 16.45 4.50 19.87
C LYS A 64 16.09 4.19 18.43
N GLY A 65 15.04 3.40 18.24
CA GLY A 65 14.58 3.01 16.91
C GLY A 65 13.09 2.66 16.93
N THR A 66 12.46 2.66 15.77
CA THR A 66 11.14 2.06 15.54
C THR A 66 11.29 1.03 14.45
N THR A 67 10.75 -0.17 14.67
CA THR A 67 10.66 -1.16 13.61
C THR A 67 9.33 -1.00 12.90
N ILE A 68 9.37 -0.91 11.58
CA ILE A 68 8.20 -1.04 10.72
C ILE A 68 8.22 -2.43 10.09
N SER A 69 7.12 -3.15 10.23
CA SER A 69 6.96 -4.50 9.68
C SER A 69 5.71 -4.59 8.83
N VAL A 70 5.79 -5.32 7.72
CA VAL A 70 4.70 -5.59 6.79
C VAL A 70 4.59 -7.09 6.60
N THR A 71 3.43 -7.66 6.88
CA THR A 71 3.14 -9.08 6.68
C THR A 71 1.88 -9.25 5.85
N ARG A 72 1.85 -10.24 4.94
CA ARG A 72 0.62 -10.56 4.22
C ARG A 72 -0.33 -11.33 5.13
N ASN A 73 -1.56 -10.84 5.24
CA ASN A 73 -2.70 -11.51 5.85
C ASN A 73 -3.96 -11.20 5.03
N THR A 74 -4.36 -12.13 4.17
CA THR A 74 -5.57 -11.98 3.34
C THR A 74 -6.86 -12.05 4.14
N GLU A 75 -6.80 -12.47 5.41
CA GLU A 75 -7.96 -12.62 6.28
C GLU A 75 -8.17 -11.45 7.24
N ALA A 76 -7.25 -10.48 7.27
CA ALA A 76 -7.30 -9.34 8.18
C ALA A 76 -8.55 -8.47 7.99
N GLU A 77 -9.00 -7.86 9.08
CA GLU A 77 -9.99 -6.77 9.04
C GLU A 77 -9.25 -5.46 8.72
N PHE A 78 -9.30 -5.05 7.45
CA PHE A 78 -8.55 -3.89 6.97
C PHE A 78 -9.12 -2.56 7.50
N ASP A 79 -8.22 -1.69 7.95
CA ASP A 79 -8.55 -0.35 8.49
C ASP A 79 -8.70 0.69 7.36
N TYR A 80 -7.86 0.60 6.33
CA TYR A 80 -7.81 1.53 5.20
C TYR A 80 -7.14 0.87 3.98
N MET A 81 -6.93 1.64 2.91
CA MET A 81 -6.07 1.25 1.80
C MET A 81 -5.16 2.40 1.38
N THR A 82 -4.00 2.07 0.83
CA THR A 82 -3.14 3.04 0.15
C THR A 82 -3.24 2.86 -1.36
N VAL A 83 -3.07 3.95 -2.10
CA VAL A 83 -3.33 4.00 -3.54
C VAL A 83 -2.20 4.73 -4.25
N GLU A 84 -1.80 4.19 -5.38
CA GLU A 84 -0.86 4.81 -6.32
C GLU A 84 -1.40 4.71 -7.74
N ARG A 85 -1.13 5.73 -8.56
CA ARG A 85 -1.59 5.75 -9.95
C ARG A 85 -0.61 6.43 -10.89
N CYS A 86 -0.61 6.00 -12.15
CA CYS A 86 0.12 6.67 -13.22
C CYS A 86 -0.67 6.65 -14.53
N ARG A 87 -0.37 7.61 -15.39
CA ARG A 87 -0.77 7.55 -16.80
C ARG A 87 0.33 6.84 -17.58
N CYS A 88 -0.05 5.88 -18.40
CA CYS A 88 0.89 5.09 -19.18
C CYS A 88 0.28 4.70 -20.53
N ASP A 89 1.06 4.00 -21.34
CA ASP A 89 0.68 3.40 -22.61
C ASP A 89 0.19 1.95 -22.48
N GLY A 90 -0.07 1.48 -21.26
CA GLY A 90 -0.49 0.11 -20.98
C GLY A 90 0.65 -0.86 -20.62
N THR A 91 1.90 -0.38 -20.52
CA THR A 91 3.04 -1.26 -20.19
C THR A 91 2.95 -1.82 -18.76
N PHE A 92 2.88 -3.15 -18.62
CA PHE A 92 2.67 -3.83 -17.34
C PHE A 92 3.67 -3.47 -16.23
N VAL A 93 4.93 -3.15 -16.57
CA VAL A 93 5.97 -2.78 -15.59
C VAL A 93 5.55 -1.59 -14.70
N PHE A 94 4.69 -0.71 -15.21
CA PHE A 94 4.16 0.41 -14.44
C PHE A 94 3.33 -0.05 -13.24
N PHE A 95 2.63 -1.20 -13.29
CA PHE A 95 1.96 -1.74 -12.11
C PHE A 95 2.96 -2.12 -11.00
N ILE A 96 4.09 -2.73 -11.37
CA ILE A 96 5.14 -3.11 -10.41
C ILE A 96 5.75 -1.87 -9.75
N ASP A 97 5.99 -0.81 -10.53
CA ASP A 97 6.47 0.47 -10.01
C ASP A 97 5.48 1.12 -9.02
N LEU A 98 4.18 1.03 -9.29
CA LEU A 98 3.14 1.52 -8.38
C LEU A 98 3.11 0.69 -7.09
N CYS A 99 3.22 -0.64 -7.17
CA CYS A 99 3.33 -1.52 -6.01
C CYS A 99 4.55 -1.18 -5.15
N LYS A 100 5.71 -0.94 -5.79
CA LYS A 100 6.94 -0.52 -5.11
C LYS A 100 6.74 0.80 -4.36
N LYS A 101 6.14 1.81 -5.00
CA LYS A 101 5.85 3.10 -4.35
C LYS A 101 4.93 2.94 -3.13
N ILE A 102 3.91 2.10 -3.23
CA ILE A 102 3.03 1.77 -2.11
C ILE A 102 3.82 1.18 -0.94
N LEU A 103 4.66 0.17 -1.19
CA LEU A 103 5.44 -0.48 -0.15
C LEU A 103 6.47 0.46 0.46
N GLU A 104 7.13 1.30 -0.35
CA GLU A 104 8.05 2.31 0.15
C GLU A 104 7.35 3.32 1.07
N LYS A 105 6.14 3.76 0.74
CA LYS A 105 5.36 4.64 1.62
C LYS A 105 5.07 4.00 2.97
N ILE A 106 4.71 2.71 2.99
CA ILE A 106 4.47 1.95 4.22
C ILE A 106 5.77 1.83 5.03
N LEU A 107 6.85 1.40 4.39
CA LEU A 107 8.15 1.20 5.04
C LEU A 107 8.80 2.51 5.52
N LYS A 108 8.44 3.66 4.93
CA LYS A 108 8.84 4.99 5.41
C LYS A 108 7.92 5.53 6.52
N GLY A 109 6.82 4.86 6.83
CA GLY A 109 5.81 5.36 7.77
C GLY A 109 5.03 6.58 7.25
N GLU A 110 5.03 6.82 5.93
CA GLU A 110 4.31 7.92 5.27
C GLU A 110 2.79 7.65 5.16
N THR A 111 2.36 6.47 5.62
CA THR A 111 0.96 6.08 5.68
C THR A 111 0.68 5.33 6.98
N CYS A 112 -0.35 5.75 7.72
CA CYS A 112 -0.83 5.13 8.95
C CYS A 112 -2.32 5.43 9.13
N TYR A 113 -3.03 4.56 9.84
CA TYR A 113 -4.42 4.81 10.19
C TYR A 113 -4.51 5.74 11.40
N SER A 114 -4.79 7.03 11.17
CA SER A 114 -4.78 8.07 12.20
C SER A 114 -5.55 7.72 13.49
N PRO A 115 -6.75 7.08 13.43
CA PRO A 115 -7.49 6.71 14.63
C PRO A 115 -6.78 5.72 15.57
N LYS A 116 -5.81 4.95 15.07
CA LYS A 116 -5.04 3.96 15.85
C LYS A 116 -3.67 4.46 16.31
N ILE A 117 -3.27 5.67 15.94
CA ILE A 117 -1.98 6.24 16.39
C ILE A 117 -2.07 6.55 17.89
N PRO A 118 -1.19 6.00 18.74
CA PRO A 118 -1.16 6.34 20.16
C PRO A 118 -0.93 7.84 20.38
N LYS A 119 -1.57 8.42 21.40
CA LYS A 119 -1.54 9.88 21.63
C LYS A 119 -0.13 10.43 21.82
N ASP A 120 0.74 9.67 22.47
CA ASP A 120 2.14 10.03 22.73
C ASP A 120 3.11 9.59 21.62
N ALA A 121 2.66 8.81 20.62
CA ALA A 121 3.51 8.36 19.52
C ALA A 121 4.05 9.51 18.67
N LYS A 122 3.40 10.68 18.66
CA LYS A 122 3.92 11.88 17.98
C LYS A 122 5.27 12.34 18.52
N GLU A 123 5.52 12.17 19.81
CA GLU A 123 6.75 12.58 20.48
C GLU A 123 7.65 11.39 20.80
N LYS A 124 7.05 10.20 20.93
CA LYS A 124 7.70 8.99 21.45
C LYS A 124 7.53 7.80 20.51
N LEU A 125 7.60 8.02 19.20
CA LEU A 125 7.42 6.95 18.20
C LEU A 125 8.36 5.76 18.44
N TYR A 126 9.59 6.03 18.91
CA TYR A 126 10.59 5.02 19.28
C TYR A 126 10.13 4.02 20.36
N LYS A 127 9.07 4.32 21.11
CA LYS A 127 8.46 3.38 22.05
C LYS A 127 7.57 2.35 21.37
N TYR A 128 7.26 2.52 20.10
CA TYR A 128 6.35 1.66 19.36
C TYR A 128 7.07 0.98 18.20
N ASN A 129 6.64 -0.24 17.92
CA ASN A 129 6.79 -0.87 16.61
C ASN A 129 5.50 -0.68 15.83
N ILE A 130 5.62 -0.38 14.54
CA ILE A 130 4.47 -0.24 13.64
C ILE A 130 4.34 -1.55 12.86
N ARG A 131 3.16 -2.16 12.96
CA ARG A 131 2.85 -3.44 12.32
C ARG A 131 1.77 -3.20 11.28
N PHE A 132 2.03 -3.61 10.06
CA PHE A 132 1.10 -3.57 8.96
C PHE A 132 0.77 -5.00 8.53
N GLU A 133 -0.51 -5.34 8.55
CA GLU A 133 -1.03 -6.54 7.91
C GLU A 133 -1.67 -6.13 6.60
N VAL A 134 -1.22 -6.70 5.48
CA VAL A 134 -1.67 -6.31 4.14
C VAL A 134 -2.38 -7.44 3.42
N GLY A 135 -3.37 -7.06 2.63
CA GLY A 135 -4.04 -7.97 1.71
C GLY A 135 -3.21 -8.22 0.45
N ASN A 136 -3.90 -8.65 -0.60
CA ASN A 136 -3.36 -8.69 -1.95
C ASN A 136 -3.51 -7.32 -2.64
N PHE A 137 -2.69 -7.08 -3.67
CA PHE A 137 -2.81 -5.87 -4.47
C PHE A 137 -4.06 -5.95 -5.33
N ILE A 138 -4.75 -4.82 -5.50
CA ILE A 138 -5.83 -4.68 -6.46
C ILE A 138 -5.34 -3.79 -7.59
N PHE A 139 -5.32 -4.34 -8.81
CA PHE A 139 -4.95 -3.62 -10.01
C PHE A 139 -6.21 -3.13 -10.69
N ALA A 140 -6.17 -1.86 -11.08
CA ALA A 140 -7.22 -1.21 -11.81
C ALA A 140 -6.66 -0.52 -13.05
N GLU A 141 -7.41 -0.63 -14.14
CA GLU A 141 -7.14 0.09 -15.38
C GLU A 141 -8.37 0.89 -15.78
N GLU A 142 -8.11 2.12 -16.20
CA GLU A 142 -9.07 3.02 -16.82
C GLU A 142 -8.55 3.45 -18.19
N TYR A 143 -9.45 3.52 -19.16
CA TYR A 143 -9.15 4.04 -20.47
C TYR A 143 -9.96 5.31 -20.75
N GLY A 144 -9.31 6.36 -21.21
CA GLY A 144 -9.99 7.62 -21.49
C GLY A 144 -9.13 8.65 -22.23
N GLU A 145 -9.78 9.41 -23.11
CA GLU A 145 -9.13 10.51 -23.85
C GLU A 145 -8.61 11.61 -22.90
N ASP A 146 -9.25 11.79 -21.75
CA ASP A 146 -8.88 12.78 -20.72
C ASP A 146 -7.50 12.52 -20.10
N PHE A 147 -6.92 11.33 -20.30
CA PHE A 147 -5.58 11.03 -19.81
C PHE A 147 -4.48 11.48 -20.77
N THR A 148 -4.82 11.72 -22.03
CA THR A 148 -3.86 12.08 -23.07
C THR A 148 -3.29 13.48 -22.87
N THR A 149 -2.15 13.75 -23.50
CA THR A 149 -1.62 15.11 -23.67
C THR A 149 -1.44 15.39 -25.15
N LYS A 150 -1.31 16.68 -25.54
CA LYS A 150 -1.03 17.05 -26.93
C LYS A 150 0.23 16.37 -27.48
N GLU A 151 1.22 16.16 -26.63
CA GLU A 151 2.49 15.51 -26.97
C GLU A 151 2.38 13.98 -27.04
N LYS A 152 1.44 13.39 -26.29
CA LYS A 152 1.26 11.94 -26.18
C LYS A 152 -0.23 11.56 -26.28
N PRO A 153 -0.84 11.71 -27.48
CA PRO A 153 -2.25 11.37 -27.70
C PRO A 153 -2.57 9.87 -27.57
N TRP A 154 -1.56 9.00 -27.60
CA TRP A 154 -1.73 7.56 -27.39
C TRP A 154 -1.75 7.13 -25.92
N MET A 155 -1.35 8.00 -24.97
CA MET A 155 -1.34 7.69 -23.53
C MET A 155 -2.74 7.81 -22.94
N LYS A 156 -3.60 6.84 -23.28
CA LYS A 156 -5.01 6.79 -22.91
C LYS A 156 -5.29 5.88 -21.72
N SER A 157 -4.28 5.21 -21.16
CA SER A 157 -4.45 4.32 -20.01
C SER A 157 -4.01 5.01 -18.71
N ARG A 158 -4.80 4.79 -17.66
CA ARG A 158 -4.42 5.09 -16.27
C ARG A 158 -4.42 3.80 -15.47
N PHE A 159 -3.27 3.47 -14.92
CA PHE A 159 -3.13 2.37 -13.98
C PHE A 159 -3.28 2.90 -12.57
N THR A 160 -4.02 2.16 -11.76
CA THR A 160 -4.20 2.41 -10.32
C THR A 160 -3.93 1.10 -9.58
N VAL A 161 -3.08 1.15 -8.57
CA VAL A 161 -2.85 0.05 -7.63
C VAL A 161 -3.39 0.45 -6.28
N MET A 162 -4.08 -0.47 -5.63
CA MET A 162 -4.58 -0.33 -4.27
C MET A 162 -4.05 -1.48 -3.41
N LEU A 163 -3.71 -1.18 -2.16
CA LEU A 163 -3.33 -2.20 -1.17
C LEU A 163 -4.15 -2.00 0.10
N PRO A 164 -5.04 -2.95 0.46
CA PRO A 164 -5.74 -2.98 1.75
C PRO A 164 -4.76 -3.20 2.89
N ILE A 165 -4.91 -2.43 3.98
CA ILE A 165 -3.99 -2.39 5.10
C ILE A 165 -4.76 -2.37 6.42
N LYS A 166 -4.31 -3.20 7.36
CA LYS A 166 -4.55 -3.05 8.79
C LYS A 166 -3.26 -2.55 9.44
N CYS A 167 -3.37 -1.58 10.35
CA CYS A 167 -2.23 -0.93 10.99
C CYS A 167 -2.39 -0.98 12.49
N ASP A 168 -1.38 -1.49 13.20
CA ASP A 168 -1.35 -1.58 14.65
C ASP A 168 -0.02 -1.04 15.22
N PHE A 169 -0.07 -0.50 16.43
CA PHE A 169 1.09 0.01 17.17
C PHE A 169 1.35 -0.89 18.39
N ALA A 170 2.52 -1.52 18.44
CA ALA A 170 2.93 -2.38 19.54
C ALA A 170 3.94 -1.65 20.43
N GLU A 171 3.59 -1.40 21.69
CA GLU A 171 4.50 -0.78 22.65
C GLU A 171 5.68 -1.72 22.94
N LYS A 172 6.89 -1.17 22.95
CA LYS A 172 8.11 -1.84 23.35
C LYS A 172 8.14 -1.89 24.87
N GLN A 173 8.26 -3.08 25.43
CA GLN A 173 8.67 -3.19 26.83
C GLN A 173 10.09 -2.66 26.92
N LEU A 174 10.25 -1.48 27.53
CA LEU A 174 11.57 -0.96 27.88
C LEU A 174 12.11 -1.86 29.00
N ALA A 175 13.20 -2.58 28.70
CA ALA A 175 13.97 -3.32 29.69
C ALA A 175 14.68 -2.35 30.65
#